data_AF-A0A2S9XDD7-F1
#
_entry.id   AF-A0A2S9XDD7-F1
#
_cell.length_a   1.000
_cell.length_b   1.000
_cell.length_c   1.000
_cell.angle_alpha   90.00
_cell.angle_beta   90.00
_cell.angle_gamma   90.00
#
_symmetry.space_group_name_H-M   'P 1'
#
loop_
_entity.id
_entity.type
_entity.pdbx_description
1 polymer ?
#
loop_
_entity_poly.entity_id
_entity_poly.type
_entity_poly.pdbx_seq_one_letter_code
_entity_poly.pdbx_strand_id
1 'polypeptide(L)'
;MSRTYRIRISESLRRHVQVDDGIQSKLEILDILPPEQTAALLERELEGAGFEQREDGQWVRADEDGVEVRVDPQASTVTVSASADTDLDITKERLIRAYAENDATTRERGRQALEDELEAEAGEREKNLQAKVTSTLEGKLGDLRRELDQISNRVTAEALKQKAASIGEVQEVSEDPETGSLTIRVKI
;
A
#
# COMPACT_ATOMS: atom_id res chain seq x y z
N MET A 1 55.82 -28.37 -17.90
CA MET A 1 54.63 -28.91 -18.57
C MET A 1 53.41 -28.24 -17.95
N SER A 2 52.66 -27.41 -18.68
CA SER A 2 51.42 -26.81 -18.16
C SER A 2 50.26 -27.80 -18.31
N ARG A 3 49.51 -28.03 -17.23
CA ARG A 3 48.25 -28.79 -17.25
C ARG A 3 47.10 -27.81 -17.16
N THR A 4 46.16 -27.89 -18.09
CA THR A 4 44.93 -27.09 -18.09
C THR A 4 43.80 -27.95 -17.55
N TYR A 5 43.07 -27.43 -16.57
CA TYR A 5 41.90 -28.06 -15.99
C TYR A 5 40.64 -27.28 -16.38
N ARG A 6 39.52 -27.99 -16.51
CA ARG A 6 38.18 -27.39 -16.59
C ARG A 6 37.53 -27.51 -15.22
N ILE A 7 37.17 -26.38 -14.65
CA ILE A 7 36.46 -26.29 -13.37
C ILE A 7 35.01 -25.95 -13.68
N ARG A 8 34.07 -26.74 -13.15
CA ARG A 8 32.66 -26.37 -13.07
C ARG A 8 32.42 -25.77 -11.69
N ILE A 9 31.87 -24.56 -11.65
CA ILE A 9 31.44 -23.89 -10.44
C ILE A 9 29.92 -23.74 -10.53
N SER A 10 29.22 -24.09 -9.47
CA SER A 10 27.77 -23.95 -9.35
C SER A 10 27.50 -23.18 -8.08
N GLU A 11 26.72 -22.12 -8.17
CA GLU A 11 26.27 -21.34 -7.02
C GLU A 11 24.75 -21.19 -7.09
N SER A 12 24.12 -21.12 -5.92
CA SER A 12 22.67 -20.97 -5.79
C SER A 12 22.34 -19.94 -4.73
N LEU A 13 21.39 -19.06 -5.03
CA LEU A 13 20.86 -18.07 -4.10
C LEU A 13 19.40 -18.40 -3.80
N ARG A 14 19.09 -18.60 -2.52
CA ARG A 14 17.73 -18.70 -2.00
C ARG A 14 17.43 -17.51 -1.11
N ARG A 15 16.39 -16.75 -1.44
CA ARG A 15 15.99 -15.54 -0.70
C ARG A 15 14.48 -15.41 -0.72
N HIS A 16 13.90 -15.18 0.46
CA HIS A 16 12.54 -14.68 0.56
C HIS A 16 12.57 -13.17 0.42
N VAL A 17 11.79 -12.62 -0.52
CA VAL A 17 11.69 -11.19 -0.77
C VAL A 17 10.26 -10.77 -0.51
N GLN A 18 10.09 -9.87 0.46
CA GLN A 18 8.83 -9.18 0.73
C GLN A 18 9.01 -7.72 0.32
N VAL A 19 8.06 -7.19 -0.45
CA VAL A 19 8.02 -5.78 -0.82
C VAL A 19 6.70 -5.19 -0.37
N ASP A 20 6.79 -4.08 0.34
CA ASP A 20 5.67 -3.31 0.84
C ASP A 20 5.72 -1.91 0.24
N ASP A 21 4.57 -1.41 -0.21
CA ASP A 21 4.38 -0.02 -0.62
C ASP A 21 3.13 0.54 0.06
N GLY A 22 3.12 1.85 0.31
CA GLY A 22 1.97 2.46 0.96
C GLY A 22 1.99 3.97 1.02
N ILE A 23 0.80 4.54 1.11
CA ILE A 23 0.58 5.97 1.21
C ILE A 23 -0.32 6.24 2.41
N GLN A 24 0.04 7.28 3.16
CA GLN A 24 -0.78 7.83 4.21
C GLN A 24 -1.25 9.23 3.81
N SER A 25 -2.55 9.47 3.89
CA SER A 25 -3.17 10.77 3.62
C SER A 25 -4.19 11.10 4.69
N LYS A 26 -4.52 12.38 4.81
CA LYS A 26 -5.63 12.84 5.64
C LYS A 26 -6.90 12.92 4.80
N LEU A 27 -8.05 12.60 5.40
CA LEU A 27 -9.36 12.86 4.83
C LEU A 27 -9.69 14.34 4.97
N GLU A 28 -10.18 14.94 3.89
CA GLU A 28 -10.63 16.32 3.84
C GLU A 28 -12.05 16.41 4.42
N ILE A 29 -12.16 16.38 5.76
CA ILE A 29 -13.42 16.55 6.49
C ILE A 29 -13.43 17.95 7.11
N LEU A 30 -14.56 18.65 7.03
CA LEU A 30 -14.69 19.98 7.64
C LEU A 30 -14.82 19.86 9.16
N ASP A 31 -13.99 20.62 9.89
CA ASP A 31 -13.97 20.70 11.36
C ASP A 31 -15.17 21.50 11.93
N ILE A 32 -16.39 20.99 11.74
CA ILE A 32 -17.63 21.67 12.12
C ILE A 32 -18.18 21.14 13.45
N LEU A 33 -17.94 19.86 13.72
CA LEU A 33 -18.31 19.16 14.94
C LEU A 33 -17.08 18.77 15.76
N PRO A 34 -17.24 18.48 17.07
CA PRO A 34 -16.18 17.88 17.86
C PRO A 34 -15.66 16.58 17.22
N PRO A 35 -14.35 16.28 17.31
CA PRO A 35 -13.74 15.14 16.64
C PRO A 35 -14.41 13.81 16.99
N GLU A 36 -14.88 13.65 18.22
CA GLU A 36 -15.61 12.47 18.69
C GLU A 36 -16.93 12.24 17.93
N GLN A 37 -17.66 13.31 17.60
CA GLN A 37 -18.92 13.21 16.85
C GLN A 37 -18.67 12.95 15.37
N THR A 38 -17.65 13.59 14.81
CA THR A 38 -17.22 13.37 13.43
C THR A 38 -16.71 11.95 13.23
N ALA A 39 -15.93 11.42 14.18
CA ALA A 39 -15.47 10.04 14.19
C ALA A 39 -16.65 9.06 14.20
N ALA A 40 -17.65 9.27 15.06
CA ALA A 40 -18.84 8.42 15.10
C ALA A 40 -19.67 8.44 13.79
N LEU A 41 -19.69 9.58 13.08
CA LEU A 41 -20.30 9.66 11.75
C LEU A 41 -19.48 8.90 10.70
N LEU A 42 -18.15 9.04 10.73
CA LEU A 42 -17.25 8.35 9.83
C LEU A 42 -17.28 6.84 10.04
N GLU A 43 -17.31 6.36 11.29
CA GLU A 43 -17.46 4.94 11.64
C GLU A 43 -18.70 4.30 10.99
N ARG A 44 -19.84 5.00 11.02
CA ARG A 44 -21.08 4.51 10.39
C ARG A 44 -20.99 4.41 8.88
N GLU A 45 -20.39 5.40 8.23
CA GLU A 45 -20.21 5.37 6.77
C GLU A 45 -19.18 4.32 6.35
N LEU A 46 -18.13 4.11 7.17
CA LEU A 46 -17.14 3.05 6.94
C LEU A 46 -17.75 1.65 7.09
N GLU A 47 -18.59 1.41 8.10
CA GLU A 47 -19.35 0.17 8.25
C GLU A 47 -20.24 -0.09 7.02
N GLY A 48 -20.93 0.95 6.54
CA GLY A 48 -21.73 0.88 5.32
C GLY A 48 -20.92 0.62 4.04
N ALA A 49 -19.65 1.03 4.02
CA ALA A 49 -18.70 0.78 2.93
C ALA A 49 -17.96 -0.57 3.05
N GLY A 50 -18.31 -1.39 4.04
CA GLY A 50 -17.76 -2.74 4.22
C GLY A 50 -16.39 -2.78 4.89
N PHE A 51 -16.01 -1.73 5.64
CA PHE A 51 -14.83 -1.78 6.48
C PHE A 51 -15.13 -2.54 7.77
N GLU A 52 -14.16 -3.29 8.28
CA GLU A 52 -14.25 -4.00 9.55
C GLU A 52 -13.46 -3.28 10.63
N GLN A 53 -14.05 -3.13 11.82
CA GLN A 53 -13.38 -2.53 12.96
C GLN A 53 -12.38 -3.50 13.59
N ARG A 54 -11.12 -3.06 13.74
CA ARG A 54 -10.07 -3.76 14.48
C ARG A 54 -10.07 -3.34 15.95
N GLU A 55 -9.43 -4.16 16.78
CA GLU A 55 -9.31 -3.93 18.24
C GLU A 55 -8.51 -2.66 18.60
N ASP A 56 -7.70 -2.14 17.67
CA ASP A 56 -6.91 -0.92 17.81
C ASP A 56 -7.69 0.38 17.51
N GLY A 57 -8.97 0.27 17.14
CA GLY A 57 -9.82 1.39 16.75
C GLY A 57 -9.67 1.80 15.28
N GLN A 58 -8.88 1.08 14.49
CA GLN A 58 -8.78 1.30 13.05
C GLN A 58 -9.85 0.50 12.31
N TRP A 59 -10.28 1.04 11.17
CA TRP A 59 -11.21 0.40 10.26
C TRP A 59 -10.44 -0.10 9.06
N VAL A 60 -10.52 -1.41 8.80
CA VAL A 60 -9.68 -2.08 7.82
C VAL A 60 -10.55 -2.74 6.76
N ARG A 61 -10.15 -2.57 5.51
CA ARG A 61 -10.69 -3.32 4.37
C ARG A 61 -9.54 -3.85 3.53
N ALA A 62 -9.53 -5.15 3.29
CA ALA A 62 -8.56 -5.80 2.42
C ALA A 62 -9.25 -6.22 1.12
N ASP A 63 -8.67 -5.85 -0.01
CA ASP A 63 -9.07 -6.32 -1.33
C ASP A 63 -8.40 -7.66 -1.66
N GLU A 64 -9.00 -8.43 -2.58
CA GLU A 64 -8.45 -9.68 -3.10
C GLU A 64 -7.06 -9.51 -3.75
N ASP A 65 -6.73 -8.29 -4.18
CA ASP A 65 -5.46 -7.92 -4.82
C ASP A 65 -4.32 -7.65 -3.82
N GLY A 66 -4.52 -7.89 -2.51
CA GLY A 66 -3.49 -7.68 -1.48
C GLY A 66 -3.29 -6.21 -1.09
N VAL A 67 -4.26 -5.35 -1.43
CA VAL A 67 -4.30 -3.96 -0.97
C VAL A 67 -5.13 -3.87 0.30
N GLU A 68 -4.54 -3.36 1.36
CA GLU A 68 -5.19 -3.10 2.63
C GLU A 68 -5.37 -1.59 2.82
N VAL A 69 -6.61 -1.18 3.07
CA VAL A 69 -6.98 0.19 3.39
C VAL A 69 -7.32 0.25 4.87
N ARG A 70 -6.58 1.06 5.61
CA ARG A 70 -6.83 1.37 7.02
C ARG A 70 -7.31 2.80 7.16
N VAL A 71 -8.34 3.01 7.94
CA VAL A 71 -8.88 4.34 8.25
C VAL A 71 -8.92 4.50 9.76
N ASP A 72 -8.33 5.58 10.25
CA ASP A 72 -8.43 6.03 11.64
C ASP A 72 -9.47 7.16 11.72
N PRO A 73 -10.65 6.91 12.30
CA PRO A 73 -11.71 7.91 12.40
C PRO A 73 -11.40 9.05 13.36
N GLN A 74 -10.53 8.84 14.35
CA GLN A 74 -10.15 9.85 15.34
C GLN A 74 -9.13 10.82 14.75
N ALA A 75 -8.18 10.30 13.98
CA ALA A 75 -7.15 11.09 13.32
C ALA A 75 -7.56 11.57 11.91
N SER A 76 -8.73 11.14 11.41
CA SER A 76 -9.17 11.31 10.01
C SER A 76 -8.09 10.93 9.01
N THR A 77 -7.34 9.86 9.32
CA THR A 77 -6.17 9.43 8.54
C THR A 77 -6.48 8.15 7.80
N VAL A 78 -6.08 8.08 6.53
CA VAL A 78 -6.20 6.89 5.70
C VAL A 78 -4.80 6.41 5.35
N THR A 79 -4.56 5.13 5.55
CA THR A 79 -3.35 4.43 5.13
C THR A 79 -3.73 3.36 4.14
N VAL A 80 -3.19 3.44 2.93
CA VAL A 80 -3.34 2.43 1.89
C VAL A 80 -2.01 1.72 1.78
N SER A 81 -1.99 0.40 1.92
CA SER A 81 -0.79 -0.42 1.80
C SER A 81 -1.02 -1.58 0.85
N ALA A 82 -0.03 -1.90 0.03
CA ALA A 82 0.01 -3.09 -0.80
C ALA A 82 1.28 -3.88 -0.47
N SER A 83 1.16 -5.20 -0.39
CA SER A 83 2.30 -6.07 -0.10
C SER A 83 2.34 -7.24 -1.09
N ALA A 84 3.55 -7.65 -1.47
CA ALA A 84 3.77 -8.87 -2.24
C ALA A 84 5.02 -9.60 -1.77
N ASP A 85 4.91 -10.92 -1.68
CA ASP A 85 5.99 -11.82 -1.31
C ASP A 85 6.37 -12.77 -2.46
N THR A 86 7.65 -13.13 -2.51
CA THR A 86 8.15 -14.13 -3.46
C THR A 86 9.40 -14.82 -2.95
N ASP A 87 9.44 -16.14 -3.11
CA ASP A 87 10.64 -16.93 -2.91
C ASP A 87 11.48 -16.98 -4.19
N LEU A 88 12.71 -16.50 -4.10
CA LEU A 88 13.69 -16.59 -5.18
C LEU A 88 14.57 -17.82 -4.96
N ASP A 89 14.55 -18.76 -5.90
CA ASP A 89 15.56 -19.82 -6.05
C ASP A 89 16.26 -19.62 -7.41
N ILE A 90 17.51 -19.17 -7.37
CA ILE A 90 18.32 -18.87 -8.56
C ILE A 90 19.57 -19.75 -8.50
N THR A 91 19.77 -20.61 -9.49
CA THR A 91 20.96 -21.45 -9.61
C THR A 91 21.70 -21.14 -10.90
N LYS A 92 23.01 -20.89 -10.82
CA LYS A 92 23.87 -20.62 -11.98
C LYS A 92 25.10 -21.51 -11.97
N GLU A 93 25.47 -21.97 -13.15
CA GLU A 93 26.69 -22.74 -13.37
C GLU A 93 27.63 -22.02 -14.34
N ARG A 94 28.93 -22.08 -14.04
CA ARG A 94 29.99 -21.55 -14.91
C ARG A 94 31.12 -22.56 -15.09
N LEU A 95 31.56 -22.68 -16.33
CA LEU A 95 32.72 -23.48 -16.72
C LEU A 95 33.91 -22.56 -16.97
N ILE A 96 34.97 -22.74 -16.18
CA ILE A 96 36.20 -21.93 -16.28
C ILE A 96 37.38 -22.83 -16.60
N ARG A 97 38.26 -22.36 -17.48
CA ARG A 97 39.55 -23.02 -17.76
C ARG A 97 40.61 -22.41 -16.86
N ALA A 98 41.27 -23.23 -16.06
CA ALA A 98 42.33 -22.81 -15.17
C ALA A 98 43.62 -23.57 -15.46
N TYR A 99 44.76 -22.92 -15.24
CA TYR A 99 46.07 -23.56 -15.25
C TYR A 99 46.44 -23.96 -13.82
N ALA A 100 47.18 -25.06 -13.66
CA ALA A 100 47.55 -25.63 -12.36
C ALA A 100 48.13 -24.59 -11.36
N GLU A 101 48.90 -23.61 -11.85
CA GLU A 101 49.56 -22.59 -11.03
C GLU A 101 48.60 -21.52 -10.48
N ASN A 102 47.44 -21.33 -11.12
CA ASN A 102 46.44 -20.29 -10.77
C ASN A 102 45.05 -20.88 -10.50
N ASP A 103 44.95 -22.18 -10.19
CA ASP A 103 43.66 -22.88 -10.02
C ASP A 103 42.79 -22.26 -8.92
N ALA A 104 43.38 -22.00 -7.75
CA ALA A 104 42.66 -21.44 -6.60
C ALA A 104 42.15 -20.01 -6.87
N THR A 105 43.00 -19.14 -7.43
CA THR A 105 42.62 -17.74 -7.72
C THR A 105 41.61 -17.63 -8.86
N THR A 106 41.70 -18.52 -9.86
CA THR A 106 40.73 -18.58 -10.97
C THR A 106 39.38 -19.10 -10.51
N ARG A 107 39.37 -20.09 -9.60
CA ARG A 107 38.15 -20.60 -8.99
C ARG A 107 37.46 -19.53 -8.13
N GLU A 108 38.23 -18.84 -7.28
CA GLU A 108 37.69 -17.81 -6.39
C GLU A 108 37.07 -16.64 -7.17
N ARG A 109 37.77 -16.11 -8.19
CA ARG A 109 37.20 -15.08 -9.07
C ARG A 109 35.95 -15.56 -9.81
N GLY A 110 35.95 -16.82 -10.21
CA GLY A 110 34.80 -17.45 -10.87
C GLY A 110 33.57 -17.55 -9.97
N ARG A 111 33.81 -17.83 -8.68
CA ARG A 111 32.79 -17.87 -7.64
C ARG A 111 32.25 -16.48 -7.34
N GLN A 112 33.11 -15.51 -7.05
CA GLN A 112 32.73 -14.13 -6.79
C GLN A 112 31.89 -13.56 -7.95
N ALA A 113 32.31 -13.78 -9.19
CA ALA A 113 31.55 -13.33 -10.35
C ALA A 113 30.17 -14.01 -10.48
N LEU A 114 30.01 -15.26 -10.03
CA LEU A 114 28.71 -15.92 -9.98
C LEU A 114 27.85 -15.37 -8.84
N GLU A 115 28.43 -15.11 -7.68
CA GLU A 115 27.75 -14.49 -6.54
C GLU A 115 27.23 -13.08 -6.92
N ASP A 116 28.07 -12.25 -7.54
CA ASP A 116 27.69 -10.92 -8.03
C ASP A 116 26.54 -10.99 -9.06
N GLU A 117 26.57 -11.99 -9.95
CA GLU A 117 25.52 -12.20 -10.95
C GLU A 117 24.21 -12.74 -10.37
N LEU A 118 24.29 -13.52 -9.29
CA LEU A 118 23.11 -13.98 -8.55
C LEU A 118 22.48 -12.82 -7.77
N GLU A 119 23.31 -11.98 -7.15
CA GLU A 119 22.88 -10.80 -6.41
C GLU A 119 22.25 -9.75 -7.33
N ALA A 120 22.88 -9.48 -8.48
CA ALA A 120 22.33 -8.57 -9.48
C ALA A 120 20.97 -9.03 -10.00
N GLU A 121 20.82 -10.33 -10.29
CA GLU A 121 19.54 -10.90 -10.75
C GLU A 121 18.47 -10.88 -9.65
N ALA A 122 18.84 -11.17 -8.41
CA ALA A 122 17.92 -11.04 -7.27
C ALA A 122 17.44 -9.59 -7.11
N GLY A 123 18.35 -8.62 -7.21
CA GLY A 123 18.02 -7.20 -7.14
C GLY A 123 17.12 -6.72 -8.30
N GLU A 124 17.30 -7.24 -9.52
CA GLU A 124 16.38 -6.96 -10.63
C GLU A 124 14.98 -7.55 -10.39
N ARG A 125 14.90 -8.77 -9.86
CA ARG A 125 13.61 -9.40 -9.53
C ARG A 125 12.88 -8.65 -8.41
N GLU A 126 13.61 -8.22 -7.39
CA GLU A 126 13.07 -7.39 -6.31
C GLU A 126 12.53 -6.05 -6.84
N LYS A 127 13.28 -5.33 -7.68
CA LYS A 127 12.80 -4.09 -8.32
C LYS A 127 11.56 -4.30 -9.18
N ASN A 128 11.50 -5.42 -9.91
CA ASN A 128 10.33 -5.76 -10.71
C ASN A 128 9.10 -6.07 -9.85
N LEU A 129 9.29 -6.72 -8.69
CA LEU A 129 8.22 -6.92 -7.72
C LEU A 129 7.75 -5.59 -7.15
N GLN A 130 8.67 -4.71 -6.76
CA GLN A 130 8.34 -3.38 -6.27
C GLN A 130 7.54 -2.57 -7.29
N ALA A 131 7.99 -2.53 -8.55
CA ALA A 131 7.27 -1.82 -9.60
C ALA A 131 5.84 -2.38 -9.83
N LYS A 132 5.64 -3.69 -9.66
CA LYS A 132 4.30 -4.30 -9.74
C LYS A 132 3.41 -3.92 -8.56
N VAL A 133 3.96 -3.92 -7.34
CA VAL A 133 3.23 -3.49 -6.13
C VAL A 133 2.82 -2.03 -6.28
N THR A 134 3.75 -1.14 -6.64
CA THR A 134 3.46 0.28 -6.89
C THR A 134 2.41 0.48 -7.98
N SER A 135 2.51 -0.23 -9.10
CA SER A 135 1.50 -0.14 -10.17
C SER A 135 0.11 -0.62 -9.72
N THR A 136 0.06 -1.62 -8.85
CA THR A 136 -1.21 -2.12 -8.29
C THR A 136 -1.81 -1.09 -7.34
N LEU A 137 -0.97 -0.51 -6.48
CA LEU A 137 -1.36 0.58 -5.57
C LEU A 137 -1.88 1.79 -6.36
N GLU A 138 -1.13 2.27 -7.36
CA GLU A 138 -1.52 3.42 -8.20
C GLU A 138 -2.86 3.20 -8.92
N GLY A 139 -3.09 2.00 -9.45
CA GLY A 139 -4.35 1.64 -10.10
C GLY A 139 -5.54 1.73 -9.14
N LYS A 140 -5.39 1.23 -7.92
CA LYS A 140 -6.45 1.21 -6.90
C LYS A 140 -6.67 2.56 -6.22
N LEU A 141 -5.62 3.37 -6.08
CA LEU A 141 -5.70 4.69 -5.45
C LEU A 141 -6.70 5.62 -6.15
N GLY A 142 -6.85 5.52 -7.46
CA GLY A 142 -7.80 6.35 -8.22
C GLY A 142 -9.26 6.08 -7.82
N ASP A 143 -9.64 4.82 -7.74
CA ASP A 143 -11.00 4.41 -7.38
C ASP A 143 -11.25 4.61 -5.89
N LEU A 144 -10.28 4.23 -5.05
CA LEU A 144 -10.37 4.40 -3.60
C LEU A 144 -10.48 5.88 -3.22
N ARG A 145 -9.76 6.77 -3.89
CA ARG A 145 -9.87 8.21 -3.65
C ARG A 145 -11.30 8.70 -3.88
N ARG A 146 -11.94 8.31 -4.99
CA ARG A 146 -13.32 8.72 -5.29
C ARG A 146 -14.29 8.21 -4.23
N GLU A 147 -14.10 6.99 -3.78
CA GLU A 147 -14.92 6.39 -2.72
C GLU A 147 -14.75 7.13 -1.39
N LEU A 148 -13.51 7.38 -0.96
CA LEU A 148 -13.22 8.11 0.27
C LEU A 148 -13.70 9.56 0.21
N ASP A 149 -13.61 10.22 -0.95
CA ASP A 149 -14.15 11.56 -1.17
C ASP A 149 -15.69 11.56 -1.00
N GLN A 150 -16.38 10.53 -1.50
CA GLN A 150 -17.83 10.39 -1.30
C GLN A 150 -18.18 10.17 0.17
N ILE A 151 -17.44 9.32 0.88
CA ILE A 151 -17.62 9.09 2.31
C ILE A 151 -17.41 10.40 3.08
N SER A 152 -16.32 11.13 2.81
CA SER A 152 -16.03 12.41 3.45
C SER A 152 -17.14 13.45 3.22
N ASN A 153 -17.67 13.53 2.01
CA ASN A 153 -18.77 14.44 1.68
C ASN A 153 -20.04 14.11 2.45
N ARG A 154 -20.40 12.83 2.56
CA ARG A 154 -21.59 12.40 3.35
C ARG A 154 -21.42 12.72 4.84
N VAL A 155 -20.24 12.42 5.39
CA VAL A 155 -19.91 12.76 6.79
C VAL A 155 -20.01 14.27 7.01
N THR A 156 -19.50 15.06 6.07
CA THR A 156 -19.57 16.53 6.14
C THR A 156 -21.00 17.04 6.05
N ALA A 157 -21.84 16.46 5.19
CA ALA A 157 -23.25 16.82 5.07
C ALA A 157 -24.02 16.49 6.34
N GLU A 158 -23.80 15.32 6.94
CA GLU A 158 -24.39 14.93 8.22
C GLU A 158 -23.90 15.83 9.36
N ALA A 159 -22.61 16.17 9.37
CA ALA A 159 -22.04 17.08 10.36
C ALA A 159 -22.68 18.48 10.29
N LEU A 160 -22.93 18.99 9.08
CA LEU A 160 -23.65 20.25 8.84
C LEU A 160 -25.09 20.19 9.34
N LYS A 161 -25.81 19.08 9.09
CA LYS A 161 -27.19 18.88 9.58
C LYS A 161 -27.24 18.90 11.12
N GLN A 162 -26.34 18.17 11.77
CA GLN A 162 -26.26 18.17 13.24
C GLN A 162 -25.91 19.54 13.80
N LYS A 163 -24.95 20.25 13.18
CA LYS A 163 -24.58 21.60 13.60
C LYS A 163 -25.75 22.56 13.46
N ALA A 164 -26.48 22.51 12.35
CA ALA A 164 -27.66 23.35 12.12
C ALA A 164 -28.76 23.09 13.17
N ALA A 165 -29.02 21.83 13.50
CA ALA A 165 -29.98 21.46 14.54
C ALA A 165 -29.56 21.94 15.94
N SER A 166 -28.26 22.06 16.20
CA SER A 166 -27.77 22.63 17.48
C SER A 166 -27.95 24.15 17.59
N ILE A 167 -28.09 24.85 16.45
CA ILE A 167 -28.21 26.31 16.38
C ILE A 167 -29.67 26.77 16.43
N GLY A 168 -30.62 25.98 15.93
CA GLY A 168 -32.04 26.33 15.91
C GLY A 168 -32.93 25.26 15.27
N GLU A 169 -34.19 25.60 14.99
CA GLU A 169 -35.13 24.67 14.34
C GLU A 169 -34.86 24.61 12.83
N VAL A 170 -34.46 23.44 12.33
CA VAL A 170 -34.19 23.20 10.91
C VAL A 170 -35.53 23.19 10.15
N GLN A 171 -35.74 24.16 9.26
CA GLN A 171 -36.99 24.29 8.51
C GLN A 171 -36.95 23.57 7.16
N GLU A 172 -35.80 23.58 6.50
CA GLU A 172 -35.65 23.06 5.16
C GLU A 172 -34.22 22.58 4.96
N VAL A 173 -34.07 21.38 4.41
CA VAL A 173 -32.81 20.81 3.96
C VAL A 173 -32.98 20.50 2.49
N SER A 174 -32.19 21.16 1.64
CA SER A 174 -32.13 20.89 0.21
C SER A 174 -30.72 20.46 -0.15
N GLU A 175 -30.59 19.29 -0.76
CA GLU A 175 -29.33 18.72 -1.22
C GLU A 175 -29.43 18.51 -2.73
N ASP A 176 -28.49 19.10 -3.47
CA ASP A 176 -28.36 18.85 -4.90
C ASP A 176 -27.33 17.72 -5.13
N PRO A 177 -27.78 16.53 -5.58
CA PRO A 177 -26.91 15.37 -5.75
C PRO A 177 -25.91 15.52 -6.91
N GLU A 178 -26.14 16.45 -7.85
CA GLU A 178 -25.22 16.67 -8.98
C GLU A 178 -24.08 17.63 -8.63
N THR A 179 -24.34 18.63 -7.79
CA THR A 179 -23.35 19.65 -7.40
C THR A 179 -22.77 19.45 -6.01
N GLY A 180 -23.38 18.59 -5.18
CA GLY A 180 -23.00 18.42 -3.77
C GLY A 180 -23.31 19.65 -2.91
N SER A 181 -24.12 20.58 -3.42
CA SER A 181 -24.49 21.78 -2.67
C SER A 181 -25.58 21.46 -1.65
N LEU A 182 -25.27 21.75 -0.38
CA LEU A 182 -26.19 21.57 0.74
C LEU A 182 -26.68 22.93 1.23
N THR A 183 -27.99 23.17 1.14
CA THR A 183 -28.64 24.35 1.69
C THR A 183 -29.48 23.96 2.90
N ILE A 184 -29.14 24.51 4.07
CA ILE A 184 -29.89 24.30 5.31
C ILE A 184 -30.46 25.64 5.76
N ARG A 185 -31.80 25.74 5.82
CA ARG A 185 -32.49 26.90 6.38
C ARG A 185 -32.80 26.65 7.85
N VAL A 186 -32.19 27.43 8.72
CA VAL A 186 -32.36 27.35 10.18
C VAL A 186 -33.12 28.57 10.67
N LYS A 187 -34.14 28.35 11.51
CA LYS A 187 -34.82 29.41 12.25
C LYS A 187 -34.21 29.51 13.65
N ILE A 188 -33.65 30.67 13.95
CA ILE A 188 -33.08 31.04 15.27
C ILE A 188 -34.17 31.72 16.10
#